data_AF-A0A2K2CQ90-F1
#
_entry.id   AF-A0A2K2CQ90-F1
#
_cell.length_a   1.000
_cell.length_b   1.000
_cell.length_c   1.000
_cell.angle_alpha   90.00
_cell.angle_beta   90.00
_cell.angle_gamma   90.00
#
_symmetry.space_group_name_H-M   'P 1'
#
loop_
_entity.id
_entity.type
_entity.pdbx_description
1 polymer ?
#
loop_
_entity_poly.entity_id
_entity_poly.type
_entity_poly.pdbx_seq_one_letter_code
_entity_poly.pdbx_strand_id
1 'polypeptide(L)'
;KGTLGQCGRKTGQSQFWNGLMQVKDLFSQFCTKKIGNGKRTRFWKDQWLGPSSLQHRYPRLYCISMNQDINVFDANRSNVQILSFRRNFTTDTYMMWQDLQNHCSTIRLTSGEDKCHWFLEKNGVFSVRSFYNALVTRRIRFPFRQFWKLKMH
;
A
#
# COMPACT_ATOMS: atom_id res chain seq x y z
N LYS A 1 21.60 -2.74 -23.18
CA LYS A 1 20.23 -2.32 -23.56
C LYS A 1 19.25 -3.16 -22.76
N GLY A 2 18.61 -2.56 -21.76
CA GLY A 2 17.75 -3.26 -20.80
C GLY A 2 16.28 -3.22 -21.20
N THR A 3 15.54 -4.25 -20.80
CA THR A 3 14.08 -4.22 -20.76
C THR A 3 13.65 -5.11 -19.60
N LEU A 4 13.40 -4.51 -18.42
CA LEU A 4 12.79 -5.19 -17.29
C LEU A 4 11.27 -5.09 -17.44
N GLY A 5 10.73 -6.02 -18.24
CA GLY A 5 9.30 -6.28 -18.32
C GLY A 5 8.86 -7.25 -17.22
N GLN A 6 7.92 -6.77 -16.40
CA GLN A 6 6.87 -7.52 -15.69
C GLN A 6 7.26 -8.74 -14.84
N CYS A 7 6.92 -8.66 -13.54
CA CYS A 7 6.86 -9.82 -12.66
C CYS A 7 5.46 -9.88 -12.04
N GLY A 8 4.52 -10.52 -12.74
CA GLY A 8 3.38 -11.16 -12.10
C GLY A 8 3.91 -12.24 -11.14
N ARG A 9 3.15 -12.51 -10.06
CA ARG A 9 3.50 -13.44 -8.96
C ARG A 9 4.32 -14.66 -9.46
N LYS A 10 5.64 -14.60 -9.30
CA LYS A 10 6.54 -15.73 -9.58
C LYS A 10 6.48 -16.71 -8.42
N THR A 11 5.93 -17.89 -8.68
CA THR A 11 6.17 -19.12 -7.91
C THR A 11 7.69 -19.32 -7.79
N GLY A 12 8.22 -19.22 -6.57
CA GLY A 12 9.66 -19.30 -6.30
C GLY A 12 10.21 -18.34 -5.23
N GLN A 13 9.38 -17.48 -4.62
CA GLN A 13 9.85 -16.67 -3.49
C GLN A 13 10.00 -17.53 -2.23
N SER A 14 11.14 -17.41 -1.55
CA SER A 14 11.40 -18.16 -0.31
C SER A 14 10.33 -17.86 0.73
N GLN A 15 10.06 -18.83 1.60
CA GLN A 15 9.10 -18.67 2.71
C GLN A 15 9.43 -17.44 3.57
N PHE A 16 10.72 -17.11 3.67
CA PHE A 16 11.21 -15.91 4.33
C PHE A 16 10.69 -14.62 3.66
N TRP A 17 10.81 -14.49 2.33
CA TRP A 17 10.31 -13.33 1.59
C TRP A 17 8.80 -13.17 1.68
N ASN A 18 8.07 -14.28 1.56
CA ASN A 18 6.61 -14.28 1.76
C ASN A 18 6.25 -13.80 3.16
N GLY A 19 7.01 -14.22 4.16
CA GLY A 19 6.87 -13.71 5.51
C GLY A 19 7.12 -12.20 5.59
N LEU A 20 8.26 -11.71 5.12
CA LEU A 20 8.55 -10.25 5.15
C LEU A 20 7.45 -9.42 4.49
N MET A 21 6.90 -9.89 3.36
CA MET A 21 5.82 -9.21 2.66
C MET A 21 4.53 -9.18 3.49
N GLN A 22 4.18 -10.28 4.17
CA GLN A 22 3.04 -10.28 5.09
C GLN A 22 3.24 -9.33 6.27
N VAL A 23 4.46 -9.25 6.85
CA VAL A 23 4.75 -8.28 7.91
C VAL A 23 4.55 -6.85 7.42
N LYS A 24 4.99 -6.55 6.19
CA LYS A 24 4.81 -5.24 5.56
C LYS A 24 3.34 -4.88 5.36
N ASP A 25 2.53 -5.84 4.92
CA ASP A 25 1.09 -5.64 4.73
C ASP A 25 0.37 -5.44 6.06
N LEU A 26 0.72 -6.21 7.09
CA LEU A 26 0.21 -6.05 8.44
C LEU A 26 0.60 -4.70 9.05
N PHE A 27 1.86 -4.31 8.92
CA PHE A 27 2.35 -3.00 9.36
C PHE A 27 1.53 -1.86 8.73
N SER A 28 1.21 -1.99 7.44
CA SER A 28 0.47 -0.96 6.71
C SER A 28 -0.98 -0.81 7.19
N GLN A 29 -1.56 -1.85 7.80
CA GLN A 29 -2.87 -1.75 8.44
C GLN A 29 -2.86 -0.91 9.72
N PHE A 30 -1.68 -0.68 10.31
CA PHE A 30 -1.48 0.07 11.54
C PHE A 30 -0.91 1.48 11.33
N CYS A 31 -0.82 1.92 10.08
CA CYS A 31 -0.22 3.20 9.70
C CYS A 31 -1.08 3.98 8.71
N THR A 32 -1.24 5.27 8.97
CA THR A 32 -1.72 6.24 7.99
C THR A 32 -0.52 6.94 7.35
N LYS A 33 -0.52 7.08 6.03
CA LYS A 33 0.54 7.74 5.28
C LYS A 33 0.17 9.20 5.03
N LYS A 34 1.01 10.11 5.52
CA LYS A 34 0.99 11.51 5.10
C LYS A 34 1.91 11.67 3.90
N ILE A 35 1.32 11.99 2.76
CA ILE A 35 2.05 12.05 1.49
C ILE A 35 2.96 13.27 1.43
N GLY A 36 4.21 13.02 1.04
CA GLY A 36 5.16 14.02 0.59
C GLY A 36 5.31 13.89 -0.93
N ASN A 37 6.37 13.21 -1.36
CA ASN A 37 6.69 12.95 -2.75
C ASN A 37 5.97 11.74 -3.35
N GLY A 38 5.26 10.93 -2.56
CA GLY A 38 4.44 9.82 -3.01
C GLY A 38 5.21 8.56 -3.47
N LYS A 39 6.54 8.55 -3.41
CA LYS A 39 7.36 7.44 -3.94
C LYS A 39 7.35 6.20 -3.04
N ARG A 40 7.09 6.37 -1.75
CA ARG A 40 7.10 5.29 -0.74
C ARG A 40 5.68 4.89 -0.30
N THR A 41 4.67 5.42 -0.97
CA THR A 41 3.25 5.18 -0.64
C THR A 41 2.59 4.42 -1.78
N ARG A 42 2.02 3.25 -1.47
CA ARG A 42 1.29 2.42 -2.45
C ARG A 42 -0.10 2.99 -2.67
N PHE A 43 -0.42 3.30 -3.92
CA PHE A 43 -1.66 3.97 -4.29
C PHE A 43 -2.90 3.22 -3.80
N TRP A 44 -2.99 1.92 -4.04
CA TRP A 44 -4.18 1.15 -3.67
C TRP A 44 -4.23 0.69 -2.22
N LYS A 45 -3.06 0.33 -1.67
CA LYS A 45 -2.97 -0.50 -0.45
C LYS A 45 -2.79 0.30 0.82
N ASP A 46 -2.11 1.44 0.74
CA ASP A 46 -1.84 2.26 1.92
C ASP A 46 -2.99 3.24 2.17
N GLN A 47 -3.20 3.61 3.44
CA GLN A 47 -4.17 4.63 3.81
C GLN A 47 -3.53 6.02 3.70
N TRP A 48 -3.69 6.65 2.53
CA TRP A 48 -3.09 7.96 2.25
C TRP A 48 -4.08 9.01 1.74
N LEU A 49 -5.26 8.57 1.30
CA LEU A 49 -6.32 9.41 0.76
C LEU A 49 -7.61 9.16 1.55
N GLY A 50 -7.73 9.84 2.69
CA GLY A 50 -8.87 9.70 3.60
C GLY A 50 -8.72 8.58 4.65
N PRO A 51 -9.83 8.10 5.22
CA PRO A 51 -9.84 7.23 6.40
C PRO A 51 -9.59 5.74 6.10
N SER A 52 -9.54 5.33 4.84
CA SER A 52 -9.32 3.94 4.43
C SER A 52 -8.45 3.86 3.19
N SER A 53 -7.83 2.70 2.92
CA SER A 53 -7.11 2.50 1.66
C SER A 53 -8.05 2.43 0.47
N LEU A 54 -7.56 2.82 -0.71
CA LEU A 54 -8.37 2.90 -1.92
C LEU A 54 -8.85 1.53 -2.39
N GLN A 55 -8.13 0.44 -2.10
CA GLN A 55 -8.60 -0.91 -2.37
C GLN A 55 -9.87 -1.29 -1.58
N HIS A 56 -10.04 -0.75 -0.36
CA HIS A 56 -11.23 -1.00 0.45
C HIS A 56 -12.38 -0.08 0.04
N ARG A 57 -12.08 1.17 -0.32
CA ARG A 57 -13.09 2.12 -0.79
C ARG A 57 -13.62 1.78 -2.20
N TYR A 58 -12.76 1.28 -3.08
CA TYR A 58 -13.09 0.96 -4.47
C TYR A 58 -12.70 -0.48 -4.83
N PRO A 59 -13.27 -1.51 -4.18
CA PRO A 59 -12.83 -2.89 -4.32
C PRO A 59 -13.00 -3.43 -5.75
N ARG A 60 -14.06 -3.02 -6.46
CA ARG A 60 -14.30 -3.41 -7.84
C ARG A 60 -13.22 -2.85 -8.78
N LEU A 61 -12.90 -1.56 -8.66
CA LEU A 61 -11.83 -0.93 -9.45
C LEU A 61 -10.47 -1.55 -9.16
N TYR A 62 -10.14 -1.77 -7.89
CA TYR A 62 -8.90 -2.43 -7.50
C TYR A 62 -8.78 -3.83 -8.11
N CYS A 63 -9.87 -4.62 -8.08
CA CYS A 63 -9.90 -5.97 -8.62
C CYS A 63 -9.57 -6.02 -10.13
N ILE A 64 -10.05 -5.04 -10.89
CA ILE A 64 -9.80 -4.95 -12.34
C ILE A 64 -8.54 -4.15 -12.70
N SER A 65 -7.90 -3.48 -11.76
CA SER A 65 -6.64 -2.75 -11.97
C SER A 65 -5.50 -3.69 -12.35
N MET A 66 -4.77 -3.36 -13.41
CA MET A 66 -3.55 -4.10 -13.79
C MET A 66 -2.36 -3.74 -12.89
N ASN A 67 -2.31 -2.50 -12.41
CA ASN A 67 -1.19 -1.95 -11.67
C ASN A 67 -1.55 -1.75 -10.19
N GLN A 68 -1.79 -2.86 -9.48
CA GLN A 68 -2.19 -2.84 -8.07
C GLN A 68 -1.09 -2.35 -7.10
N ASP A 69 0.18 -2.41 -7.52
CA ASP A 69 1.35 -2.04 -6.71
C ASP A 69 1.97 -0.68 -7.09
N ILE A 70 1.29 0.10 -7.95
CA ILE A 70 1.74 1.45 -8.32
C ILE A 70 1.84 2.36 -7.07
N ASN A 71 2.88 3.18 -7.04
CA ASN A 71 3.03 4.20 -6.00
C ASN A 71 2.26 5.47 -6.36
N VAL A 72 2.06 6.36 -5.38
CA VAL A 72 1.28 7.58 -5.59
C VAL A 72 2.00 8.57 -6.52
N PHE A 73 3.33 8.61 -6.50
CA PHE A 73 4.10 9.48 -7.39
C PHE A 73 3.80 9.19 -8.88
N ASP A 74 3.92 7.93 -9.29
CA ASP A 74 3.71 7.49 -10.68
C ASP A 74 2.24 7.61 -11.09
N ALA A 75 1.32 7.27 -10.17
CA ALA A 75 -0.11 7.46 -10.40
C ALA A 75 -0.44 8.95 -10.60
N ASN A 76 0.06 9.83 -9.74
CA ASN A 76 -0.22 11.27 -9.81
C ASN A 76 0.41 11.93 -11.04
N ARG A 77 1.63 11.53 -11.44
CA ARG A 77 2.33 12.07 -12.61
C ARG A 77 1.53 11.91 -13.90
N SER A 78 0.73 10.85 -13.99
CA SER A 78 -0.15 10.59 -15.13
C SER A 78 -1.58 11.06 -14.91
N ASN A 79 -1.87 11.82 -13.85
CA ASN A 79 -3.23 12.11 -13.42
C ASN A 79 -4.10 10.83 -13.37
N VAL A 80 -3.51 9.77 -12.82
CA VAL A 80 -4.10 8.44 -12.66
C VAL A 80 -4.33 7.69 -13.99
N GLN A 81 -3.97 8.27 -15.15
CA GLN A 81 -4.19 7.66 -16.47
C GLN A 81 -3.36 6.39 -16.74
N ILE A 82 -2.24 6.20 -16.04
CA ILE A 82 -1.44 4.96 -16.13
C ILE A 82 -2.15 3.78 -15.44
N LEU A 83 -3.25 4.01 -14.70
CA LEU A 83 -4.08 2.92 -14.21
C LEU A 83 -4.83 2.29 -15.39
N SER A 84 -4.27 1.18 -15.90
CA SER A 84 -4.91 0.33 -16.89
C SER A 84 -5.78 -0.71 -16.19
N PHE A 85 -6.89 -1.07 -16.84
CA PHE A 85 -7.88 -2.00 -16.30
C PHE A 85 -8.04 -3.21 -17.23
N ARG A 86 -8.18 -4.41 -16.65
CA ARG A 86 -8.29 -5.69 -17.37
C ARG A 86 -9.60 -5.84 -18.15
N ARG A 87 -10.61 -5.01 -17.87
CA ARG A 87 -11.95 -5.05 -18.45
C ARG A 87 -12.46 -3.64 -18.61
N ASN A 88 -13.40 -3.47 -19.54
CA ASN A 88 -14.15 -2.22 -19.70
C ASN A 88 -14.98 -1.93 -18.44
N PHE A 89 -15.23 -0.65 -18.20
CA PHE A 89 -16.06 -0.23 -17.09
C PHE A 89 -17.54 -0.53 -17.36
N THR A 90 -18.22 -1.02 -16.33
CA THR A 90 -19.68 -0.88 -16.19
C THR A 90 -19.99 0.52 -15.67
N THR A 91 -21.26 0.94 -15.74
CA THR A 91 -21.74 2.22 -15.21
C THR A 91 -21.29 2.46 -13.76
N ASP A 92 -21.48 1.48 -12.87
CA ASP A 92 -21.04 1.56 -11.48
C ASP A 92 -19.53 1.82 -11.35
N THR A 93 -18.71 1.05 -12.07
CA THR A 93 -17.25 1.21 -11.99
C THR A 93 -16.77 2.51 -12.61
N TYR A 94 -17.47 3.02 -13.62
CA TYR A 94 -17.18 4.32 -14.20
C TYR A 94 -17.47 5.45 -13.21
N MET A 95 -18.59 5.39 -12.48
CA MET A 95 -18.88 6.36 -11.42
C MET A 95 -17.84 6.32 -10.29
N MET A 96 -17.43 5.11 -9.86
CA MET A 96 -16.33 4.94 -8.90
C MET A 96 -15.02 5.55 -9.42
N TRP A 97 -14.76 5.41 -10.72
CA TRP A 97 -13.55 5.91 -11.35
C TRP A 97 -13.54 7.45 -11.37
N GLN A 98 -14.66 8.07 -11.75
CA GLN A 98 -14.82 9.52 -11.70
C GLN A 98 -14.68 10.05 -10.27
N ASP A 99 -15.28 9.39 -9.28
CA ASP A 99 -15.11 9.76 -7.86
C ASP A 99 -13.63 9.71 -7.45
N LEU A 100 -12.92 8.65 -7.82
CA LEU A 100 -11.48 8.53 -7.55
C LEU A 100 -10.66 9.64 -8.22
N GLN A 101 -10.93 9.94 -9.50
CA GLN A 101 -10.25 11.03 -10.21
C GLN A 101 -10.48 12.38 -9.55
N ASN A 102 -11.71 12.65 -9.09
CA ASN A 102 -12.04 13.89 -8.39
C ASN A 102 -11.29 14.01 -7.06
N HIS A 103 -11.17 12.92 -6.30
CA HIS A 103 -10.36 12.94 -5.08
C HIS A 103 -8.88 13.15 -5.39
N CYS A 104 -8.34 12.49 -6.42
CA CYS A 104 -6.93 12.60 -6.78
C CYS A 104 -6.56 13.97 -7.35
N SER A 105 -7.48 14.67 -8.04
CA SER A 105 -7.21 15.98 -8.64
C SER A 105 -6.88 17.07 -7.60
N THR A 106 -7.37 16.90 -6.37
CA THR A 106 -7.09 17.81 -5.25
C THR A 106 -5.70 17.60 -4.63
N ILE A 107 -5.01 16.50 -4.96
CA ILE A 107 -3.76 16.13 -4.32
C ILE A 107 -2.58 16.84 -4.98
N ARG A 108 -1.77 17.49 -4.15
CA ARG A 108 -0.51 18.12 -4.56
C ARG A 108 0.65 17.46 -3.83
N LEU A 109 1.51 16.79 -4.59
CA LEU A 109 2.73 16.21 -4.06
C LEU A 109 3.72 17.32 -3.71
N THR A 110 4.53 17.07 -2.69
CA THR A 110 5.63 17.96 -2.27
C THR A 110 6.97 17.28 -2.55
N SER A 111 8.07 18.02 -2.43
CA SER A 111 9.42 17.45 -2.57
C SER A 111 9.85 16.60 -1.37
N GLY A 112 9.18 16.74 -0.21
CA GLY A 112 9.52 16.04 1.03
C GLY A 112 9.25 14.54 1.00
N GLU A 113 9.81 13.80 1.97
CA GLU A 113 9.53 12.37 2.10
C GLU A 113 8.12 12.08 2.64
N ASP A 114 7.55 10.94 2.21
CA ASP A 114 6.32 10.40 2.77
C ASP A 114 6.52 10.04 4.26
N LYS A 115 5.56 10.44 5.10
CA LYS A 115 5.59 10.15 6.54
C LYS A 115 4.56 9.08 6.90
N CYS A 116 4.90 8.25 7.87
CA CYS A 116 3.98 7.26 8.44
C CYS A 116 3.59 7.72 9.85
N HIS A 117 2.29 7.75 10.11
CA HIS A 117 1.76 7.96 11.44
C HIS A 117 1.26 6.62 11.99
N TRP A 118 1.86 6.17 13.08
CA TRP A 118 1.56 4.90 13.74
C TRP A 118 0.45 5.08 14.77
N PHE A 119 -0.74 4.54 14.52
CA PHE A 119 -1.89 4.85 15.38
C PHE A 119 -1.98 4.00 16.66
N LEU A 120 -1.11 3.00 16.83
CA LEU A 120 -1.08 2.21 18.06
C LEU A 120 -0.36 2.92 19.22
N GLU A 121 0.33 4.03 18.95
CA GLU A 121 1.04 4.83 19.93
C GLU A 121 0.57 6.27 19.86
N LYS A 122 0.35 6.92 21.02
CA LYS A 122 -0.15 8.30 21.09
C LYS A 122 0.77 9.32 20.42
N ASN A 123 2.08 9.04 20.41
CA ASN A 123 3.08 9.90 19.77
C ASN A 123 3.17 9.69 18.24
N GLY A 124 2.42 8.74 17.68
CA GLY A 124 2.46 8.45 16.24
C GLY A 124 3.70 7.73 15.76
N VAL A 125 4.58 7.27 16.66
CA VAL A 125 5.87 6.64 16.34
C VAL A 125 5.76 5.14 16.45
N PHE A 126 6.34 4.43 15.48
CA PHE A 126 6.38 2.98 15.49
C PHE A 126 7.17 2.44 16.69
N SER A 127 6.63 1.42 17.35
CA SER A 127 7.35 0.62 18.36
C SER A 127 7.15 -0.86 18.08
N VAL A 128 8.22 -1.66 18.17
CA VAL A 128 8.14 -3.12 18.01
C VAL A 128 7.19 -3.71 19.05
N ARG A 129 7.17 -3.15 20.26
CA ARG A 129 6.29 -3.57 21.35
C ARG A 129 4.81 -3.42 21.01
N SER A 130 4.37 -2.24 20.55
CA SER A 130 2.96 -2.04 20.19
C SER A 130 2.55 -2.90 19.00
N PHE A 131 3.42 -3.06 18.01
CA PHE A 131 3.15 -3.93 16.87
C PHE A 131 3.01 -5.38 17.30
N TYR A 132 3.96 -5.91 18.07
CA TYR A 132 3.90 -7.27 18.60
C TYR A 132 2.61 -7.50 19.41
N ASN A 133 2.28 -6.58 20.32
CA ASN A 133 1.04 -6.67 21.11
C ASN A 133 -0.19 -6.72 20.21
N ALA A 134 -0.31 -5.85 19.21
CA ALA A 134 -1.43 -5.85 18.29
C ALA A 134 -1.55 -7.16 17.48
N LEU A 135 -0.43 -7.75 17.09
CA LEU A 135 -0.41 -9.03 16.38
C LEU A 135 -0.85 -10.20 17.27
N VAL A 136 -0.38 -10.21 18.53
CA VAL A 136 -0.79 -11.20 19.54
C VAL A 136 -2.28 -11.07 19.86
N THR A 137 -2.78 -9.84 20.08
CA THR A 137 -4.21 -9.58 20.31
C THR A 137 -5.07 -10.04 19.15
N ARG A 138 -4.63 -9.82 17.91
CA ARG A 138 -5.32 -10.30 16.70
C ARG A 138 -5.12 -11.79 16.41
N ARG A 139 -4.41 -12.53 17.28
CA ARG A 139 -4.09 -13.96 17.13
C ARG A 139 -3.46 -14.27 15.76
N ILE A 140 -2.69 -13.34 15.21
CA ILE A 140 -2.05 -13.53 13.91
C ILE A 140 -0.91 -14.53 14.10
N ARG A 141 -1.09 -15.75 13.58
CA ARG A 141 -0.08 -16.80 13.60
C ARG A 141 0.99 -16.48 12.56
N PHE A 142 2.07 -15.87 13.01
CA PHE A 142 3.22 -15.55 12.18
C PHE A 142 4.46 -16.19 12.81
N PRO A 143 5.47 -16.68 12.04
CA PRO A 143 6.66 -17.29 12.62
C PRO A 143 7.60 -16.20 13.15
N PHE A 144 7.15 -15.47 14.17
CA PHE A 144 7.85 -14.35 14.80
C PHE A 144 9.24 -14.75 15.32
N ARG A 145 9.46 -16.02 15.67
CA ARG A 145 10.74 -16.46 16.26
C ARG A 145 11.95 -16.34 15.33
N GLN A 146 11.75 -16.30 14.01
CA GLN A 146 12.85 -16.26 13.04
C GLN A 146 13.19 -14.85 12.55
N PHE A 147 12.22 -13.94 12.47
CA PHE A 147 12.44 -12.59 11.92
C PHE A 147 13.14 -11.63 12.90
N TRP A 148 12.87 -11.75 14.20
CA TRP A 148 13.36 -10.79 15.20
C TRP A 148 14.74 -11.13 15.79
N LYS A 149 15.36 -12.25 15.39
CA LYS A 149 16.72 -12.64 15.80
C LYS A 149 17.82 -12.17 14.84
N LEU A 150 17.45 -11.56 13.70
CA LEU A 150 18.43 -11.06 12.74
C LEU A 150 18.99 -9.72 13.25
N LYS A 151 20.17 -9.77 13.86
CA LYS A 151 21.05 -8.60 13.96
C LYS A 151 21.56 -8.31 12.55
N MET A 152 21.20 -7.16 12.00
CA MET A 152 21.89 -6.61 10.83
C MET A 152 23.25 -6.13 11.33
N HIS A 153 24.31 -6.84 10.93
CA HIS A 153 25.70 -6.41 11.10
C HIS A 153 26.10 -5.50 9.93
#